data_AF-A0A849DRS9-F1
#
_entry.id   AF-A0A849DRS9-F1
#
_cell.length_a   1.000
_cell.length_b   1.000
_cell.length_c   1.000
_cell.angle_alpha   90.00
_cell.angle_beta   90.00
_cell.angle_gamma   90.00
#
_symmetry.space_group_name_H-M   'P 1'
#
loop_
_entity.id
_entity.type
_entity.pdbx_description
1 polymer ?
#
loop_
_entity_poly.entity_id
_entity_poly.type
_entity_poly.pdbx_seq_one_letter_code
_entity_poly.pdbx_strand_id
1 'polypeptide(L)'
;MNEPARSRDKPINEPHAFASGAVAEVRNEGHHLPTTGQPAGWGSLAPAIRRWERMLGRPAPAPTQPGPRGRHSLSPGFVEWLMGLPAGHVTGLGLSRRAQLQALGNGVVPQQATRALRILLSGDDPGAAAENPDLRDPGQRSYPPPPGETDG
;
A
#
# COMPACT_ATOMS: atom_id res chain seq x y z
N MET A 1 -17.44 12.70 62.06
CA MET A 1 -17.92 11.67 61.11
C MET A 1 -18.53 12.40 59.92
N ASN A 2 -18.10 12.29 58.66
CA ASN A 2 -17.43 11.21 57.95
C ASN A 2 -16.62 11.75 56.73
N GLU A 3 -15.56 11.05 56.33
CA GLU A 3 -14.69 11.26 55.16
C GLU A 3 -15.38 10.87 53.81
N PRO A 4 -14.80 11.20 52.62
CA PRO A 4 -15.46 11.15 51.32
C PRO A 4 -15.27 9.84 50.54
N ALA A 5 -16.30 9.42 49.79
CA ALA A 5 -16.22 8.33 48.82
C ALA A 5 -15.77 8.82 47.43
N ARG A 6 -14.56 8.42 47.04
CA ARG A 6 -14.00 8.45 45.68
C ARG A 6 -14.55 7.25 44.89
N SER A 7 -15.22 7.43 43.74
CA SER A 7 -15.31 6.35 42.73
C SER A 7 -15.85 6.76 41.34
N ARG A 8 -14.93 6.78 40.37
CA ARG A 8 -15.03 6.25 38.99
C ARG A 8 -15.91 6.96 37.95
N ASP A 9 -15.34 8.00 37.35
CA ASP A 9 -15.51 8.23 35.90
C ASP A 9 -14.69 7.19 35.12
N LYS A 10 -15.36 6.37 34.32
CA LYS A 10 -14.75 5.35 33.45
C LYS A 10 -14.09 6.02 32.23
N PRO A 11 -12.91 5.55 31.76
CA PRO A 11 -12.30 6.04 30.53
C PRO A 11 -13.08 5.62 29.28
N ILE A 12 -13.19 6.53 28.33
CA ILE A 12 -13.95 6.46 27.06
C ILE A 12 -13.25 5.56 26.02
N ASN A 13 -12.59 4.48 26.44
CA ASN A 13 -11.83 3.62 25.52
C ASN A 13 -12.12 2.14 25.78
N GLU A 14 -13.27 1.69 25.26
CA GLU A 14 -13.48 0.28 25.00
C GLU A 14 -12.89 -0.05 23.61
N PRO A 15 -11.98 -1.04 23.50
CA PRO A 15 -11.45 -1.43 22.20
C PRO A 15 -12.53 -2.16 21.40
N HIS A 16 -12.96 -1.60 20.27
CA HIS A 16 -13.72 -2.32 19.27
C HIS A 16 -12.90 -3.50 18.77
N ALA A 17 -13.28 -4.69 19.21
CA ALA A 17 -12.75 -5.96 18.74
C ALA A 17 -13.11 -6.16 17.26
N PHE A 18 -12.22 -5.74 16.36
CA PHE A 18 -12.24 -6.25 14.99
C PHE A 18 -11.71 -7.68 15.02
N ALA A 19 -12.62 -8.62 14.78
CA ALA A 19 -12.32 -10.04 14.63
C ALA A 19 -11.20 -10.22 13.60
N SER A 20 -10.05 -10.68 14.09
CA SER A 20 -8.88 -11.00 13.27
C SER A 20 -9.16 -12.29 12.50
N GLY A 21 -9.74 -12.15 11.31
CA GLY A 21 -9.77 -13.21 10.31
C GLY A 21 -8.35 -13.71 10.06
N ALA A 22 -8.18 -15.03 10.10
CA ALA A 22 -6.90 -15.71 9.97
C ALA A 22 -6.17 -15.25 8.70
N VAL A 23 -5.07 -14.52 8.88
CA VAL A 23 -4.08 -14.31 7.81
C VAL A 23 -3.34 -15.62 7.63
N ALA A 24 -3.61 -16.28 6.49
CA ALA A 24 -2.89 -17.47 6.08
C ALA A 24 -1.38 -17.20 6.11
N GLU A 25 -0.66 -18.03 6.86
CA GLU A 25 0.78 -18.01 6.99
C GLU A 25 1.41 -18.34 5.63
N VAL A 26 1.80 -17.30 4.90
CA VAL A 26 2.60 -17.46 3.68
C VAL A 26 4.00 -17.88 4.12
N ARG A 27 4.26 -19.19 4.02
CA ARG A 27 5.60 -19.76 4.16
C ARG A 27 6.54 -19.07 3.17
N ASN A 28 7.51 -18.36 3.72
CA ASN A 28 8.48 -17.59 2.95
C ASN A 28 9.60 -18.54 2.55
N GLU A 29 9.45 -19.20 1.41
CA GLU A 29 10.48 -20.08 0.86
C GLU A 29 11.65 -19.24 0.34
N GLY A 30 12.74 -19.28 1.09
CA GLY A 30 14.15 -19.14 0.69
C GLY A 30 14.53 -18.31 -0.54
N HIS A 31 14.02 -17.09 -0.73
CA HIS A 31 14.69 -16.14 -1.62
C HIS A 31 15.87 -15.50 -0.89
N HIS A 32 17.06 -16.01 -1.19
CA HIS A 32 18.34 -15.43 -0.80
C HIS A 32 18.38 -13.95 -1.23
N LEU A 33 18.35 -13.04 -0.26
CA LEU A 33 18.62 -11.62 -0.51
C LEU A 33 20.14 -11.45 -0.49
N PRO A 34 20.77 -10.87 -1.52
CA PRO A 34 22.20 -10.63 -1.52
C PRO A 34 22.59 -9.66 -0.40
N THR A 35 23.68 -10.01 0.29
CA THR A 35 24.19 -9.32 1.47
C THR A 35 25.04 -8.11 1.08
N THR A 36 24.87 -7.02 1.84
CA THR A 36 25.72 -5.83 2.03
C THR A 36 26.31 -5.06 0.83
N GLY A 37 26.00 -3.75 0.76
CA GLY A 37 26.98 -2.71 0.44
C GLY A 37 27.05 -2.14 -0.98
N GLN A 38 26.29 -2.68 -1.95
CA GLN A 38 26.15 -2.09 -3.30
C GLN A 38 24.80 -1.37 -3.41
N PRO A 39 24.65 -0.31 -4.25
CA PRO A 39 23.32 0.18 -4.62
C PRO A 39 22.53 -1.04 -5.08
N ALA A 40 21.43 -1.34 -4.37
CA ALA A 40 20.69 -2.57 -4.53
C ALA A 40 20.57 -2.88 -6.01
N GLY A 41 21.07 -4.06 -6.43
CA GLY A 41 20.88 -4.51 -7.80
C GLY A 41 19.38 -4.66 -8.00
N TRP A 42 18.70 -3.59 -8.42
CA TRP A 42 17.26 -3.49 -8.53
C TRP A 42 16.69 -4.50 -9.53
N GLY A 43 17.56 -5.24 -10.23
CA GLY A 43 17.20 -6.29 -11.17
C GLY A 43 16.28 -5.74 -12.24
N SER A 44 15.19 -6.46 -12.48
CA SER A 44 14.13 -6.05 -13.41
C SER A 44 13.44 -4.74 -13.04
N LEU A 45 13.49 -4.31 -11.77
CA LEU A 45 12.87 -3.06 -11.30
C LEU A 45 13.74 -1.83 -11.59
N ALA A 46 15.00 -2.00 -11.99
CA ALA A 46 15.92 -0.87 -12.19
C ALA A 46 15.40 0.23 -13.14
N PRO A 47 14.75 -0.09 -14.28
CA PRO A 47 14.19 0.94 -15.15
C PRO A 47 13.04 1.73 -14.50
N ALA A 48 12.23 1.08 -13.67
CA ALA A 48 11.14 1.72 -12.94
C ALA A 48 11.68 2.65 -11.85
N ILE A 49 12.67 2.18 -11.08
CA ILE A 49 13.35 2.96 -10.05
C ILE A 49 13.98 4.22 -10.66
N ARG A 50 14.76 4.09 -11.75
CA ARG A 50 15.37 5.26 -12.42
C ARG A 50 14.36 6.26 -12.97
N ARG A 51 13.20 5.79 -13.41
CA ARG A 51 12.13 6.69 -13.86
C ARG A 51 11.58 7.47 -12.67
N TRP A 52 11.35 6.80 -11.55
CA TRP A 52 10.81 7.42 -10.35
C TRP A 52 11.81 8.37 -9.68
N GLU A 53 13.11 8.03 -9.65
CA GLU A 53 14.18 8.93 -9.21
C GLU A 53 14.19 10.23 -9.99
N ARG A 54 14.04 10.17 -11.32
CA ARG A 54 13.92 11.37 -12.17
C ARG A 54 12.65 12.16 -11.89
N MET A 55 11.52 11.49 -11.65
CA MET A 55 10.26 12.16 -11.33
C MET A 55 10.32 12.88 -9.98
N LEU A 56 10.98 12.29 -8.99
CA LEU A 56 11.09 12.87 -7.64
C LEU A 56 12.31 13.78 -7.44
N GLY A 57 13.27 13.77 -8.38
CA GLY A 57 14.51 14.55 -8.28
C GLY A 57 15.45 14.09 -7.17
N ARG A 58 15.33 12.85 -6.70
CA ARG A 58 16.17 12.30 -5.61
C ARG A 58 16.35 10.78 -5.74
N PRO A 59 17.51 10.23 -5.33
CA PRO A 59 17.80 8.81 -5.46
C PRO A 59 16.90 7.94 -4.57
N ALA A 60 16.75 6.68 -4.94
CA ALA A 60 16.01 5.70 -4.17
C ALA A 60 16.76 5.34 -2.87
N PRO A 61 16.10 5.43 -1.69
CA PRO A 61 16.65 4.90 -0.46
C PRO A 61 16.83 3.38 -0.52
N ALA A 62 17.63 2.83 0.39
CA ALA A 62 17.76 1.38 0.52
C ALA A 62 16.39 0.72 0.81
N PRO A 63 15.98 -0.32 0.05
CA PRO A 63 14.65 -0.91 0.16
C PRO A 63 14.45 -1.65 1.49
N THR A 64 15.53 -2.15 2.08
CA THR A 64 15.52 -2.79 3.38
C THR A 64 16.53 -2.15 4.31
N GLN A 65 16.24 -2.22 5.60
CA GLN A 65 17.14 -1.84 6.68
C GLN A 65 17.44 -3.07 7.55
N PRO A 66 18.62 -3.14 8.19
CA PRO A 66 18.93 -4.19 9.16
C PRO A 66 17.93 -4.17 10.32
N GLY A 67 17.38 -5.32 10.67
CA GLY A 67 16.55 -5.51 11.85
C GLY A 67 17.34 -5.97 13.07
N PRO A 68 16.74 -5.97 14.28
CA PRO A 68 17.41 -6.30 15.54
C PRO A 68 18.05 -7.70 15.60
N ARG A 69 17.62 -8.62 14.74
CA ARG A 69 18.10 -10.02 14.67
C ARG A 69 18.76 -10.35 13.33
N GLY A 70 19.35 -9.36 12.65
CA GLY A 70 19.95 -9.54 11.32
C GLY A 70 18.95 -9.74 10.17
N ARG A 71 17.64 -9.79 10.46
CA ARG A 71 16.61 -9.90 9.43
C ARG A 71 16.43 -8.56 8.71
N HIS A 72 16.57 -8.57 7.39
CA HIS A 72 16.23 -7.42 6.55
C HIS A 72 14.74 -7.10 6.65
N SER A 73 14.44 -5.86 6.98
CA SER A 73 13.07 -5.36 7.15
C SER A 73 12.82 -4.20 6.20
N LEU A 74 11.60 -4.10 5.65
CA LEU A 74 11.21 -3.01 4.75
C LEU A 74 11.51 -1.65 5.38
N SER A 75 12.20 -0.78 4.65
CA SER A 75 12.54 0.58 5.09
C SER A 75 11.32 1.50 4.96
N PRO A 76 10.83 2.13 6.04
CA PRO A 76 9.77 3.14 5.94
C PRO A 76 10.17 4.31 5.02
N GLY A 77 11.45 4.71 5.02
CA GLY A 77 11.95 5.77 4.14
C GLY A 77 11.87 5.39 2.66
N PHE A 78 12.09 4.11 2.32
CA PHE A 78 11.87 3.63 0.96
C PHE A 78 10.38 3.64 0.57
N VAL A 79 9.49 3.24 1.47
CA VAL A 79 8.03 3.27 1.20
C VAL A 79 7.54 4.71 1.05
N GLU A 80 7.98 5.64 1.91
CA GLU A 80 7.69 7.07 1.79
C GLU A 80 8.17 7.63 0.43
N TRP A 81 9.34 7.19 -0.02
CA TRP A 81 9.85 7.53 -1.35
C TRP A 81 9.01 6.91 -2.47
N LEU A 82 8.60 5.64 -2.34
CA LEU A 82 7.72 4.96 -3.30
C LEU A 82 6.38 5.69 -3.45
N MET A 83 5.84 6.20 -2.33
CA MET A 83 4.61 7.00 -2.31
C MET A 83 4.78 8.40 -2.92
N GLY A 84 6.00 8.81 -3.28
CA GLY A 84 6.26 10.13 -3.87
C GLY A 84 6.15 11.29 -2.89
N LEU A 85 6.19 11.02 -1.57
CA LEU A 85 6.06 12.02 -0.52
C LEU A 85 7.38 12.77 -0.28
N PRO A 86 7.38 14.04 0.18
CA PRO A 86 8.60 14.71 0.63
C PRO A 86 9.36 13.88 1.68
N ALA A 87 10.68 14.01 1.71
CA ALA A 87 11.49 13.22 2.64
C ALA A 87 11.18 13.66 4.07
N GLY A 88 10.90 12.71 4.96
CA GLY A 88 10.53 12.99 6.34
C GLY A 88 9.05 13.31 6.54
N HIS A 89 8.19 13.21 5.53
CA HIS A 89 6.76 13.52 5.64
C HIS A 89 6.05 12.70 6.74
N VAL A 90 6.33 11.40 6.81
CA VAL A 90 5.92 10.47 7.88
C VAL A 90 7.13 10.07 8.71
N THR A 91 8.27 9.82 8.07
CA THR A 91 9.47 9.28 8.75
C THR A 91 10.17 10.29 9.66
N GLY A 92 9.91 11.59 9.49
CA GLY A 92 10.45 12.66 10.32
C GLY A 92 9.64 12.95 11.60
N LEU A 93 8.51 12.28 11.80
CA LEU A 93 7.55 12.60 12.87
C LEU A 93 7.82 11.91 14.22
N GLY A 94 8.95 11.20 14.38
CA GLY A 94 9.27 10.48 15.62
C GLY A 94 8.35 9.28 15.92
N LEU A 95 7.58 8.82 14.93
CA LEU A 95 6.66 7.68 15.08
C LEU A 95 7.41 6.35 15.16
N SER A 96 6.81 5.36 15.82
CA SER A 96 7.33 3.98 15.76
C SER A 96 7.34 3.45 14.33
N ARG A 97 8.28 2.57 13.98
CA ARG A 97 8.35 1.95 12.64
C ARG A 97 7.02 1.34 12.20
N ARG A 98 6.32 0.67 13.11
CA ARG A 98 4.99 0.08 12.83
C ARG A 98 3.98 1.16 12.47
N ALA A 99 3.93 2.25 13.24
CA ALA A 99 3.03 3.36 12.96
C ALA A 99 3.36 4.06 11.64
N GLN A 100 4.65 4.26 11.32
CA GLN A 100 5.07 4.81 10.03
C GLN A 100 4.59 3.95 8.86
N LEU A 101 4.83 2.63 8.92
CA LEU A 101 4.39 1.71 7.85
C LEU A 101 2.87 1.60 7.76
N GLN A 102 2.15 1.67 8.88
CA GLN A 102 0.69 1.70 8.87
C GLN A 102 0.16 2.96 8.19
N ALA A 103 0.72 4.13 8.51
CA ALA A 103 0.34 5.39 7.90
C ALA A 103 0.67 5.42 6.40
N LEU A 104 1.87 4.97 6.03
CA LEU A 104 2.30 4.90 4.63
C LEU A 104 1.49 3.87 3.83
N GLY A 105 1.21 2.70 4.40
CA GLY A 105 0.46 1.62 3.74
C GLY A 105 -1.03 1.92 3.57
N ASN A 106 -1.62 2.74 4.44
CA ASN A 106 -3.00 3.22 4.31
C ASN A 106 -3.10 4.55 3.55
N GLY A 107 -1.97 5.19 3.23
CA GLY A 107 -1.92 6.44 2.50
C GLY A 107 -2.22 6.27 1.01
N VAL A 108 -2.31 7.39 0.31
CA VAL A 108 -2.50 7.44 -1.15
C VAL A 108 -1.31 8.07 -1.84
N VAL A 109 -1.03 7.67 -3.08
CA VAL A 109 0.00 8.31 -3.91
C VAL A 109 -0.50 9.71 -4.31
N PRO A 110 0.15 10.82 -3.89
CA PRO A 110 -0.38 12.17 -4.08
C PRO A 110 -0.64 12.52 -5.55
N GLN A 111 0.19 12.02 -6.47
CA GLN A 111 0.02 12.24 -7.91
C GLN A 111 -1.27 11.57 -8.43
N GLN A 112 -1.61 10.38 -7.93
CA GLN A 112 -2.85 9.69 -8.30
C GLN A 112 -4.06 10.38 -7.67
N ALA A 113 -3.98 10.77 -6.39
CA ALA A 113 -5.03 11.51 -5.71
C ALA A 113 -5.31 12.85 -6.40
N THR A 114 -4.27 13.59 -6.78
CA THR A 114 -4.40 14.85 -7.53
C THR A 114 -5.10 14.63 -8.87
N ARG A 115 -4.75 13.56 -9.60
CA ARG A 115 -5.40 13.24 -10.87
C ARG A 115 -6.88 12.91 -10.67
N ALA A 116 -7.22 12.07 -9.69
CA ALA A 116 -8.59 11.72 -9.38
C ALA A 116 -9.43 12.95 -8.99
N LEU A 117 -8.87 13.86 -8.19
CA LEU A 117 -9.55 15.11 -7.82
C LEU A 117 -9.76 16.01 -9.04
N ARG A 118 -8.78 16.12 -9.96
CA ARG A 118 -8.95 16.90 -11.20
C ARG A 118 -10.06 16.35 -12.08
N ILE A 119 -10.15 15.04 -12.21
CA ILE A 119 -11.24 14.35 -12.91
C ILE A 119 -12.59 14.73 -12.30
N LEU A 120 -12.75 14.57 -10.98
CA LEU A 120 -14.00 14.87 -10.29
C LEU A 120 -14.40 16.35 -10.39
N LEU A 121 -13.43 17.26 -10.36
CA LEU A 121 -13.67 18.70 -10.39
C LEU A 121 -13.87 19.26 -11.81
N SER A 122 -13.25 18.65 -12.83
CA SER A 122 -13.35 19.12 -14.22
C SER A 122 -14.52 18.48 -14.97
N GLY A 123 -15.11 17.41 -14.42
CA GLY A 123 -16.14 16.63 -15.10
C GLY A 123 -15.60 15.77 -16.26
N ASP A 124 -14.28 15.72 -16.42
CA ASP A 124 -13.62 14.86 -17.40
C ASP A 124 -13.77 13.41 -16.99
N ASP A 125 -14.40 12.60 -17.84
CA ASP A 125 -14.45 11.14 -17.63
C ASP A 125 -13.11 10.52 -18.05
N PRO A 126 -12.27 10.04 -17.11
CA PRO A 126 -10.98 9.46 -17.43
C PRO A 126 -11.10 8.10 -18.14
N GLY A 127 -12.28 7.48 -18.09
CA GLY A 127 -12.57 6.21 -18.75
C GLY A 127 -12.62 6.35 -20.27
N ALA A 128 -13.08 7.49 -20.79
CA ALA A 128 -13.25 7.72 -22.22
C ALA A 128 -11.92 7.73 -23.00
N ALA A 129 -10.82 8.17 -22.39
CA ALA A 129 -9.50 8.21 -23.03
C ALA A 129 -8.67 6.92 -22.79
N ALA A 130 -9.08 6.08 -21.84
CA ALA A 130 -8.43 4.82 -21.50
C ALA A 130 -9.19 3.59 -22.00
N GLU A 131 -10.22 3.78 -22.84
CA GLU A 131 -10.78 2.69 -23.65
C GLU A 131 -9.67 2.15 -24.57
N ASN A 132 -9.07 1.06 -24.12
CA ASN A 132 -8.17 0.25 -24.91
C ASN A 132 -9.00 -0.30 -26.09
N PRO A 133 -8.71 0.05 -27.35
CA PRO A 133 -9.51 -0.41 -28.49
C PRO A 133 -9.54 -1.94 -28.63
N ASP A 134 -8.55 -2.63 -28.05
CA ASP A 134 -8.48 -4.10 -27.95
C ASP A 134 -9.42 -4.73 -26.90
N LEU A 135 -10.01 -3.92 -26.01
CA LEU A 135 -11.04 -4.36 -25.06
C LEU A 135 -12.46 -4.03 -25.55
N ARG A 136 -12.63 -3.76 -26.86
CA ARG A 136 -13.93 -3.95 -27.49
C ARG A 136 -14.15 -5.44 -27.61
N ASP A 137 -15.08 -5.94 -26.79
CA ASP A 137 -15.54 -7.32 -26.73
C ASP A 137 -15.53 -8.02 -28.11
N PRO A 138 -14.59 -8.96 -28.39
CA PRO A 138 -14.60 -9.71 -29.65
C PRO A 138 -15.67 -10.82 -29.70
N GLY A 139 -16.59 -10.88 -28.75
CA GLY A 139 -17.78 -11.71 -28.86
C GLY A 139 -18.69 -11.48 -27.68
N GLN A 140 -19.91 -10.97 -27.88
CA GLN A 140 -21.03 -11.81 -28.38
C GLN A 140 -20.71 -13.32 -28.44
N ARG A 141 -20.12 -13.88 -27.38
CA ARG A 141 -20.03 -15.32 -27.19
C ARG A 141 -21.34 -15.71 -26.56
N SER A 142 -22.30 -16.00 -27.44
CA SER A 142 -23.56 -16.65 -27.09
C SER A 142 -23.24 -17.84 -26.19
N TYR A 143 -23.61 -17.73 -24.91
CA TYR A 143 -23.54 -18.85 -24.00
C TYR A 143 -24.58 -19.87 -24.49
N PRO A 144 -24.20 -21.12 -24.82
CA PRO A 144 -25.22 -22.13 -25.08
C PRO A 144 -26.07 -22.29 -23.81
N PRO A 145 -27.39 -22.40 -23.92
CA PRO A 145 -28.25 -22.61 -22.77
C PRO A 145 -27.84 -23.90 -22.05
N PRO A 146 -27.96 -23.96 -20.71
CA PRO A 146 -27.59 -25.13 -19.94
C PRO A 146 -28.45 -26.34 -20.36
N PRO A 147 -27.88 -27.55 -20.44
CA PRO A 147 -28.64 -28.74 -20.80
C PRO A 147 -29.52 -29.13 -19.60
N GLY A 148 -30.85 -29.07 -19.75
CA GLY A 148 -31.75 -29.65 -18.76
C GLY A 148 -33.15 -29.07 -18.60
N GLU A 149 -33.61 -28.12 -19.42
CA GLU A 149 -35.01 -27.67 -19.37
C GLU A 149 -35.75 -28.12 -20.63
N THR A 150 -36.03 -29.43 -20.68
CA THR A 150 -37.16 -29.96 -21.45
C THR A 150 -38.39 -29.81 -20.57
N ASP A 151 -39.13 -28.71 -20.74
CA ASP A 151 -40.50 -28.62 -20.25
C ASP A 151 -41.42 -29.28 -21.29
N GLY A 152 -42.44 -29.99 -20.78
CA GLY A 152 -43.24 -31.02 -21.48
C GLY A 152 -44.15 -30.56 -22.62
#